data_AF-A0A838W915-F1
#
_entry.id   AF-A0A838W915-F1
#
_cell.length_a   1.000
_cell.length_b   1.000
_cell.length_c   1.000
_cell.angle_alpha   90.00
_cell.angle_beta   90.00
_cell.angle_gamma   90.00
#
_symmetry.space_group_name_H-M   'P 1'
#
loop_
_entity.id
_entity.type
_entity.pdbx_description
1 polymer ?
#
loop_
_entity_poly.entity_id
_entity_poly.type
_entity_poly.pdbx_seq_one_letter_code
_entity_poly.pdbx_strand_id
1 'polypeptide(L)' 'MPKDRITHKTEFKQEPGLGLVAIVPNNWAHRPVRFEYDGEVYTTNAIENNGRTEVRFSSLASGGPVEIELYENPK' A
#
# COMPACT_ATOMS: atom_id res chain seq x y z
N MET A 1 -3.52 25.24 0.80
CA MET A 1 -4.25 24.37 1.74
C MET A 1 -3.46 23.09 1.85
N PRO A 2 -3.16 22.55 3.04
CA PRO A 2 -2.57 21.23 3.13
C PRO A 2 -3.55 20.28 2.44
N LYS A 3 -3.11 19.59 1.39
CA LYS A 3 -3.92 18.55 0.76
C LYS A 3 -4.27 17.55 1.85
N ASP A 4 -5.55 17.27 2.04
CA ASP A 4 -5.99 16.30 3.03
C ASP A 4 -5.26 14.98 2.79
N ARG A 5 -4.55 14.51 3.81
CA ARG A 5 -3.79 13.27 3.75
C ARG A 5 -4.78 12.11 3.77
N ILE A 6 -4.97 11.45 2.64
CA ILE A 6 -5.88 10.30 2.54
C ILE A 6 -5.10 9.04 2.93
N THR A 7 -5.40 8.47 4.11
CA THR A 7 -4.77 7.25 4.60
C THR A 7 -5.76 6.10 4.80
N HIS A 8 -5.25 4.87 4.79
CA HIS A 8 -6.01 3.65 4.99
C HIS A 8 -5.21 2.68 5.85
N LYS A 9 -5.79 2.27 6.98
CA LYS A 9 -5.21 1.27 7.88
C LYS A 9 -5.60 -0.13 7.42
N THR A 10 -4.61 -0.99 7.22
CA THR A 10 -4.77 -2.34 6.71
C THR A 10 -3.65 -3.23 7.26
N GLU A 11 -3.48 -4.41 6.70
CA GLU A 11 -2.51 -5.41 7.11
C GLU A 11 -1.80 -5.96 5.88
N PHE A 12 -0.47 -6.05 5.94
CA PHE A 12 0.31 -6.86 5.02
C PHE A 12 0.21 -8.33 5.41
N LYS A 13 -0.26 -9.17 4.49
CA LYS A 13 -0.31 -10.63 4.61
C LYS A 13 0.71 -11.27 3.69
N GLN A 14 1.35 -12.33 4.16
CA GLN A 14 2.26 -13.11 3.32
C GLN A 14 1.47 -13.93 2.31
N GLU A 15 1.64 -13.62 1.03
CA GLU A 15 1.06 -14.37 -0.09
C GLU A 15 2.18 -15.17 -0.80
N PRO A 16 2.03 -16.51 -0.93
CA PRO A 16 3.01 -17.34 -1.62
C PRO A 16 3.29 -16.85 -3.05
N GLY A 17 4.57 -16.60 -3.36
CA GLY A 17 5.00 -16.13 -4.69
C GLY A 17 4.76 -14.65 -4.98
N LEU A 18 4.07 -13.90 -4.10
CA LEU A 18 3.78 -12.48 -4.28
C LEU A 18 4.42 -11.56 -3.22
N GLY A 19 4.94 -12.14 -2.12
CA GLY A 19 5.50 -11.36 -1.01
C GLY A 19 4.41 -10.92 -0.03
N LEU A 20 4.57 -9.73 0.55
CA LEU A 20 3.56 -9.13 1.41
C LEU A 20 2.51 -8.39 0.57
N VAL A 21 1.24 -8.61 0.87
CA VAL A 21 0.10 -8.01 0.16
C VAL A 21 -0.85 -7.38 1.15
N ALA A 22 -1.20 -6.12 0.92
CA ALA A 22 -2.21 -5.39 1.68
C ALA A 22 -3.33 -4.94 0.75
N ILE A 23 -4.58 -5.03 1.20
CA ILE A 23 -5.74 -4.56 0.44
C ILE A 23 -5.99 -3.09 0.77
N VAL A 24 -6.24 -2.29 -0.26
CA VAL A 24 -6.55 -0.85 -0.19
C VAL A 24 -7.85 -0.55 -0.93
N PRO A 25 -8.46 0.64 -0.76
CA PRO A 25 -9.69 1.00 -1.46
C PRO A 25 -9.57 0.87 -2.97
N ASN A 26 -10.62 0.36 -3.63
CA ASN A 26 -10.59 0.10 -5.07
C ASN A 26 -10.37 1.34 -5.94
N ASN A 27 -10.78 2.51 -5.46
CA ASN A 27 -10.54 3.78 -6.16
C ASN A 27 -9.07 4.23 -6.13
N TRP A 28 -8.18 3.47 -5.46
CA TRP A 28 -6.74 3.69 -5.46
C TRP A 28 -6.02 2.91 -6.56
N ALA A 29 -6.72 2.10 -7.36
CA ALA A 29 -6.13 1.35 -8.46
C ALA A 29 -5.26 2.25 -9.36
N HIS A 30 -4.03 1.82 -9.64
CA HIS A 30 -3.02 2.54 -10.44
C HIS A 30 -2.58 3.89 -9.85
N ARG A 31 -2.89 4.18 -8.59
CA ARG A 31 -2.44 5.39 -7.90
C ARG A 31 -1.15 5.12 -7.13
N PRO A 32 -0.26 6.13 -7.01
CA PRO A 32 0.89 6.00 -6.15
C PRO A 32 0.45 6.01 -4.69
N VAL A 33 1.09 5.18 -3.89
CA VAL A 33 0.86 5.05 -2.45
C VAL A 33 2.18 5.05 -1.71
N ARG A 34 2.14 5.49 -0.45
CA ARG A 34 3.28 5.54 0.46
C ARG A 34 2.92 4.88 1.77
N PHE A 35 3.86 4.16 2.37
CA PHE A 35 3.67 3.57 3.70
C PHE A 35 5.00 3.43 4.42
N GLU A 36 4.95 3.31 5.75
CA GLU A 36 6.10 2.97 6.58
C GLU A 36 5.96 1.52 7.03
N TYR A 37 7.03 0.75 6.90
CA TYR A 37 7.07 -0.64 7.31
C TYR A 37 8.47 -1.00 7.80
N ASP A 38 8.57 -1.61 8.97
CA ASP A 38 9.85 -1.97 9.62
C ASP A 38 10.85 -0.79 9.74
N GLY A 39 10.33 0.42 10.01
CA GLY A 39 11.14 1.63 10.15
C GLY A 39 11.60 2.27 8.84
N GLU A 40 11.23 1.70 7.69
CA GLU A 40 11.55 2.24 6.37
C GLU A 40 10.30 2.76 5.64
N VAL A 41 10.48 3.80 4.82
CA VAL A 41 9.40 4.39 4.03
C VAL A 41 9.48 3.88 2.60
N TYR A 42 8.37 3.34 2.11
CA TYR A 42 8.23 2.82 0.76
C TYR A 42 7.23 3.63 -0.05
N THR A 43 7.46 3.71 -1.35
CA THR A 43 6.51 4.25 -2.32
C THR A 43 6.36 3.25 -3.46
N THR A 44 5.12 2.95 -3.82
CA THR A 44 4.79 2.02 -4.91
C THR A 44 3.45 2.42 -5.53
N ASN A 45 2.99 1.72 -6.55
CA ASN A 45 1.64 1.88 -7.08
C ASN A 45 0.73 0.78 -6.54
N ALA A 46 -0.50 1.14 -6.18
CA ALA A 46 -1.53 0.15 -5.96
C ALA A 46 -1.94 -0.48 -7.30
N ILE A 47 -2.25 -1.78 -7.29
CA ILE A 47 -2.57 -2.55 -8.48
C ILE A 47 -3.96 -3.16 -8.36
N GLU A 48 -4.68 -3.24 -9.46
CA GLU A 48 -5.92 -4.01 -9.53
C GLU A 48 -5.58 -5.48 -9.80
N ASN A 49 -6.15 -6.38 -9.00
CA ASN A 49 -6.00 -7.82 -9.14
C ASN A 49 -7.32 -8.50 -8.77
N ASN A 50 -7.95 -9.24 -9.68
CA ASN A 50 -9.19 -9.99 -9.42
C ASN A 50 -10.30 -9.16 -8.73
N GLY A 51 -10.50 -7.90 -9.14
CA GLY A 51 -11.57 -7.03 -8.61
C GLY A 51 -11.28 -6.39 -7.24
N ARG A 52 -10.08 -6.56 -6.70
CA ARG A 52 -9.58 -5.85 -5.51
C ARG A 52 -8.35 -5.03 -5.86
N THR A 53 -8.16 -3.90 -5.20
CA THR A 53 -6.91 -3.15 -5.26
C THR A 53 -5.99 -3.56 -4.13
N GLU A 54 -4.76 -3.88 -4.46
CA GLU A 54 -3.76 -4.35 -3.51
C GLU A 54 -2.43 -3.60 -3.68
N VAL A 55 -1.68 -3.53 -2.58
CA VAL A 55 -0.31 -3.04 -2.51
C VAL A 55 0.56 -4.25 -2.24
N ARG A 56 1.51 -4.51 -3.14
CA ARG A 56 2.48 -5.59 -3.01
C ARG A 56 3.83 -5.02 -2.60
N PHE A 57 4.47 -5.70 -1.67
CA PHE A 57 5.76 -5.32 -1.14
C PHE A 57 6.60 -6.58 -0.87
N SER A 58 7.80 -6.64 -1.43
CA SER A 58 8.72 -7.76 -1.21
C SER A 58 9.57 -7.48 0.01
N SER A 59 9.32 -8.17 1.11
CA SER A 59 10.15 -8.14 2.31
C SER A 59 10.35 -9.56 2.86
N LEU A 60 11.46 -9.73 3.59
CA LEU A 60 11.74 -10.93 4.39
C LEU A 60 11.02 -10.90 5.75
N ALA A 61 10.44 -9.75 6.11
CA ALA A 61 9.67 -9.59 7.34
C ALA A 61 8.34 -10.34 7.28
N SER A 62 7.87 -10.80 8.44
CA SER A 62 6.53 -11.33 8.61
C SER A 62 5.49 -10.23 8.40
N GLY A 63 4.32 -10.56 7.86
CA GLY A 63 3.19 -9.63 7.71
C GLY A 63 2.80 -8.91 9.01
N GLY A 64 2.02 -7.83 8.87
CA GLY A 64 1.62 -7.01 10.02
C GLY A 64 0.81 -5.77 9.65
N PRO A 65 0.33 -5.02 10.66
CA PRO A 65 -0.45 -3.81 10.44
C PRO A 65 0.36 -2.74 9.72
N VAL A 66 -0.29 -2.00 8.84
CA VAL A 66 0.30 -0.90 8.07
C VAL A 66 -0.72 0.21 7.85
N GLU A 67 -0.26 1.45 7.82
CA GLU A 67 -1.05 2.59 7.35
C GLU A 67 -0.51 3.03 5.99
N ILE A 68 -1.36 2.93 4.96
CA ILE A 68 -1.01 3.27 3.59
C ILE A 68 -1.66 4.60 3.23
N GLU A 69 -0.88 5.51 2.71
CA GLU A 69 -1.27 6.84 2.25
C GLU A 69 -1.35 6.89 0.74
N LEU A 70 -2.39 7.53 0.20
CA LEU A 70 -2.45 7.88 -1.21
C LEU A 70 -1.44 8.98 -1.50
N TYR A 71 -0.36 8.66 -2.22
CA TYR A 71 0.71 9.58 -2.53
C TYR A 71 0.41 10.29 -3.86
N GLU A 72 -0.44 11.30 -3.82
CA GLU A 72 -0.62 12.19 -4.96
C GLU A 72 0.57 13.15 -5.03
N ASN A 73 1.60 12.76 -5.80
CA ASN A 73 2.74 13.64 -6.04
C ASN A 73 2.20 15.01 -6.52
N PRO A 74 2.42 16.11 -5.79
CA PRO A 74 2.02 17.42 -6.26
C PRO A 74 2.81 17.70 -7.54
N LYS A 75 2.11 17.77 -8.68
CA LYS A 75 2.63 18.40 -9.89
C LYS A 75 2.88 19.88 -9.64
#